data_AF-A0AA86QRV5-F1
#
_entry.id   AF-A0AA86QRV5-F1
#
_cell.length_a   1.000
_cell.length_b   1.000
_cell.length_c   1.000
_cell.angle_alpha   90.00
_cell.angle_beta   90.00
_cell.angle_gamma   90.00
#
_symmetry.space_group_name_H-M   'P 1'
#
loop_
_entity.id
_entity.type
_entity.pdbx_description
1 polymer ?
#
loop_
_entity_poly.entity_id
_entity_poly.type
_entity_poly.pdbx_seq_one_letter_code
_entity_poly.pdbx_strand_id
1 'polypeptide(L)'
;MMLSKLDLSKIQSDSQLQQLPSKDSGRVYEIATTLKLADINGSLRLKVCITIAYMLATTDSFVVEQLNNEYKISTKQLSGYLLNKISQYIRIQPTHLLQTIEDIKQDLLMMNEICVCAFGVVNFIHRKYNTNQIWDIPDVIQLFETNNLHDIEKECIILQKASPRGRIVGKQF
;
A
#
# COMPACT_ATOMS: atom_id res chain seq x y z
N MET A 1 -40.44 -60.50 -2.15
CA MET A 1 -39.55 -59.97 -1.10
C MET A 1 -39.32 -58.49 -1.38
N MET A 2 -39.91 -57.63 -0.57
CA MET A 2 -39.65 -56.18 -0.55
C MET A 2 -38.47 -55.88 0.38
N LEU A 3 -37.83 -54.73 0.13
CA LEU A 3 -36.97 -53.87 0.99
C LEU A 3 -35.71 -53.46 0.19
N SER A 4 -35.22 -52.23 0.15
CA SER A 4 -35.73 -50.86 0.28
C SER A 4 -34.49 -49.96 0.20
N LYS A 5 -34.58 -48.85 -0.54
CA LYS A 5 -33.88 -47.57 -0.33
C LYS A 5 -32.39 -47.63 0.03
N LEU A 6 -31.52 -47.49 -0.97
CA LEU A 6 -30.18 -46.94 -0.76
C LEU A 6 -30.32 -45.41 -0.65
N ASP A 7 -30.17 -44.94 0.58
CA ASP A 7 -30.18 -43.56 1.01
C ASP A 7 -29.00 -42.79 0.40
N LEU A 8 -29.29 -41.78 -0.44
CA LEU A 8 -28.32 -40.89 -1.09
C LEU A 8 -27.90 -39.72 -0.18
N SER A 9 -27.92 -39.93 1.14
CA SER A 9 -27.66 -38.90 2.14
C SER A 9 -26.38 -39.21 2.94
N LYS A 10 -25.21 -39.06 2.31
CA LYS A 10 -23.89 -38.88 2.95
C LYS A 10 -22.79 -38.68 1.91
N ILE A 11 -22.84 -37.55 1.20
CA ILE A 11 -21.65 -36.96 0.59
C ILE A 11 -21.42 -35.65 1.33
N GLN A 12 -20.89 -35.78 2.54
CA GLN A 12 -20.19 -34.71 3.22
C GLN A 12 -18.97 -35.32 3.90
N SER A 13 -17.89 -34.53 3.80
CA SER A 13 -16.63 -34.58 4.55
C SER A 13 -15.58 -35.61 4.13
N ASP A 14 -14.38 -35.06 3.96
CA ASP A 14 -13.06 -35.68 4.14
C ASP A 14 -12.40 -36.32 2.92
N SER A 15 -11.74 -35.47 2.13
CA SER A 15 -10.46 -35.80 1.49
C SER A 15 -9.62 -34.53 1.30
N GLN A 16 -9.02 -34.09 2.40
CA GLN A 16 -7.65 -33.57 2.54
C GLN A 16 -7.01 -32.95 1.28
N LEU A 17 -7.27 -31.66 1.05
CA LEU A 17 -6.26 -30.78 0.47
C LEU A 17 -5.24 -30.48 1.56
N GLN A 18 -4.05 -31.07 1.41
CA GLN A 18 -2.89 -30.81 2.23
C GLN A 18 -2.63 -29.30 2.28
N GLN A 19 -2.99 -28.70 3.42
CA GLN A 19 -2.52 -27.38 3.81
C GLN A 19 -1.00 -27.48 3.97
N LEU A 20 -0.28 -26.91 3.00
CA LEU A 20 1.10 -26.48 3.24
C LEU A 20 1.09 -25.56 4.45
N PRO A 21 1.95 -25.79 5.46
CA PRO A 21 2.02 -24.91 6.61
C PRO A 21 2.59 -23.57 6.13
N SER A 22 1.75 -22.54 6.05
CA SER A 22 2.20 -21.15 5.95
C SER A 22 2.83 -20.76 7.29
N LYS A 23 4.08 -21.22 7.49
CA LYS A 23 5.01 -20.65 8.45
C LYS A 23 5.44 -19.26 7.97
N ASP A 24 4.51 -18.31 8.02
CA ASP A 24 4.84 -16.89 8.09
C ASP A 24 4.06 -16.28 9.25
N SER A 25 4.64 -16.53 10.43
CA SER A 25 4.50 -15.84 11.71
C SER A 25 3.55 -14.63 11.72
N GLY A 26 2.36 -14.81 12.30
CA GLY A 26 2.09 -14.37 13.68
C GLY A 26 2.38 -12.91 14.09
N ARG A 27 2.62 -11.98 13.16
CA ARG A 27 2.57 -10.55 13.46
C ARG A 27 1.11 -10.14 13.43
N VAL A 28 0.51 -10.15 14.61
CA VAL A 28 -0.84 -9.66 14.86
C VAL A 28 -0.92 -8.24 14.27
N TYR A 29 -1.66 -8.09 13.16
CA TYR A 29 -2.11 -6.78 12.72
C TYR A 29 -2.84 -6.16 13.92
N GLU A 30 -2.48 -4.93 14.32
CA GLU A 30 -3.33 -4.23 15.28
C GLU A 30 -4.70 -4.11 14.63
N ILE A 31 -5.75 -4.53 15.34
CA ILE A 31 -7.13 -4.59 14.83
C ILE A 31 -7.67 -3.15 14.78
N ALA A 32 -7.03 -2.27 14.02
CA ALA A 32 -7.66 -1.08 13.51
C ALA A 32 -8.59 -1.56 12.38
N THR A 33 -9.88 -1.69 12.72
CA THR A 33 -10.93 -2.07 11.77
C THR A 33 -11.12 -1.05 10.65
N THR A 34 -10.65 0.17 10.85
CA THR A 34 -10.62 1.25 9.84
C THR A 34 -9.58 2.28 10.24
N LEU A 35 -8.77 2.74 9.30
CA LEU A 35 -7.91 3.91 9.50
C LEU A 35 -8.74 5.18 9.43
N LYS A 36 -8.71 5.99 10.49
CA LYS A 36 -9.34 7.31 10.49
C LYS A 36 -8.33 8.37 10.07
N LEU A 37 -8.83 9.52 9.63
CA LEU A 37 -8.01 10.70 9.34
C LEU A 37 -7.11 11.08 10.52
N ALA A 38 -7.61 10.95 11.75
CA ALA A 38 -6.84 11.24 12.97
C ALA A 38 -5.61 10.32 13.12
N ASP A 39 -5.73 9.03 12.74
CA ASP A 39 -4.63 8.06 12.81
C ASP A 39 -3.55 8.42 11.78
N ILE A 40 -3.97 8.77 10.56
CA ILE A 40 -3.10 9.22 9.47
C ILE A 40 -2.38 10.51 9.87
N ASN A 41 -3.09 11.46 10.50
CA ASN A 41 -2.51 12.72 10.95
C ASN A 41 -1.50 12.51 12.08
N GLY A 42 -1.79 11.60 13.01
CA GLY A 42 -1.01 11.34 14.21
C GLY A 42 0.31 10.59 13.96
N SER A 43 0.48 9.95 12.80
CA SER A 43 1.69 9.19 12.50
C SER A 43 2.25 9.53 11.11
N LEU A 44 3.38 10.24 11.08
CA LEU A 44 4.08 10.57 9.83
C LEU A 44 4.48 9.31 9.07
N ARG A 45 4.98 8.28 9.76
CA ARG A 45 5.38 7.02 9.13
C ARG A 45 4.21 6.32 8.47
N LEU A 46 3.08 6.24 9.16
CA LEU A 46 1.85 5.67 8.62
C LEU A 46 1.41 6.45 7.37
N LYS A 47 1.39 7.77 7.46
CA LYS A 47 1.06 8.69 6.36
C LYS A 47 1.96 8.48 5.14
N VAL A 48 3.27 8.38 5.33
CA VAL A 48 4.23 8.11 4.25
C VAL A 48 3.94 6.77 3.57
N CYS A 49 3.77 5.69 4.35
CA CYS A 49 3.50 4.37 3.79
C CYS A 49 2.17 4.31 3.01
N ILE A 50 1.12 4.94 3.55
CA ILE A 50 -0.18 5.07 2.86
C ILE A 50 -0.01 5.89 1.58
N THR A 51 0.76 6.98 1.63
CA THR A 51 1.04 7.82 0.45
C THR A 51 1.73 7.03 -0.65
N ILE A 52 2.75 6.23 -0.32
CA ILE A 52 3.44 5.36 -1.28
C ILE A 52 2.46 4.35 -1.87
N ALA A 53 1.64 3.70 -1.04
CA ALA A 53 0.63 2.75 -1.50
C ALA A 53 -0.41 3.40 -2.44
N TYR A 54 -0.88 4.60 -2.08
CA TYR A 54 -1.79 5.40 -2.90
C TYR A 54 -1.16 5.77 -4.25
N MET A 55 0.10 6.22 -4.27
CA MET A 55 0.81 6.53 -5.51
C MET A 55 0.93 5.30 -6.41
N LEU A 56 1.28 4.14 -5.86
CA LEU A 56 1.31 2.87 -6.61
C LEU A 56 -0.08 2.48 -7.14
N ALA A 57 -1.15 2.78 -6.41
CA ALA A 57 -2.51 2.44 -6.83
C ALA A 57 -3.12 3.40 -7.87
N THR A 58 -2.53 4.58 -8.06
CA THR A 58 -3.10 5.66 -8.90
C THR A 58 -2.23 6.11 -10.04
N THR A 59 -0.94 5.79 -10.02
CA THR A 59 -0.05 6.05 -11.14
C THR A 59 -0.03 4.84 -12.06
N ASP A 60 -0.44 5.04 -13.31
CA ASP A 60 -0.30 4.02 -14.33
C ASP A 60 1.12 4.05 -14.90
N SER A 61 1.72 2.88 -15.09
CA SER A 61 2.99 2.75 -15.80
C SER A 61 2.88 1.64 -16.83
N PHE A 62 3.15 2.00 -18.09
CA PHE A 62 3.12 1.08 -19.22
C PHE A 62 4.54 0.69 -19.59
N VAL A 63 4.78 -0.62 -19.71
CA VAL A 63 6.02 -1.19 -20.21
C VAL A 63 5.73 -1.76 -21.59
N VAL A 64 6.46 -1.26 -22.59
CA VAL A 64 6.39 -1.74 -23.97
C VAL A 64 7.62 -2.62 -24.21
N GLU A 65 7.41 -3.91 -24.37
CA GLU A 65 8.46 -4.88 -24.68
C GLU A 65 8.31 -5.34 -26.13
N GLN A 66 9.40 -5.32 -26.90
CA GLN A 66 9.41 -5.90 -28.24
C GLN A 66 9.92 -7.34 -28.15
N LEU A 67 9.06 -8.30 -28.47
CA LEU A 67 9.36 -9.73 -28.48
C LEU A 67 9.04 -10.27 -29.86
N ASN A 68 10.01 -10.85 -30.56
CA ASN A 68 9.82 -11.52 -31.86
C ASN A 68 9.04 -10.68 -32.90
N ASN A 69 9.41 -9.42 -33.10
CA ASN A 69 8.71 -8.46 -33.99
C ASN A 69 7.28 -8.06 -33.58
N GLU A 70 6.82 -8.48 -32.40
CA GLU A 70 5.53 -8.05 -31.83
C GLU A 70 5.77 -7.09 -30.64
N TYR A 71 4.89 -6.10 -30.50
CA TYR A 71 4.87 -5.21 -29.35
C TYR A 71 3.93 -5.78 -28.29
N LYS A 72 4.46 -6.05 -27.10
CA LYS A 72 3.68 -6.40 -25.93
C LYS A 72 3.62 -5.21 -24.99
N ILE A 73 2.42 -4.72 -24.74
CA ILE A 73 2.17 -3.68 -23.73
C ILE A 73 1.77 -4.39 -22.44
N SER A 74 2.45 -4.08 -21.35
CA SER A 74 2.08 -4.52 -20.01
C SER A 74 1.92 -3.32 -19.09
N THR A 75 1.01 -3.42 -18.13
CA THR A 75 0.76 -2.34 -17.16
C THR A 75 1.28 -2.77 -15.80
N LYS A 76 2.10 -1.92 -15.16
CA LYS A 76 2.46 -2.08 -13.75
C LYS A 76 1.33 -1.54 -12.90
N GLN A 77 0.85 -2.36 -11.96
CA GLN A 77 -0.19 -2.00 -11.00
C GLN A 77 0.20 -2.50 -9.61
N LEU A 78 -0.42 -1.91 -8.57
CA LEU A 78 -0.26 -2.36 -7.20
C LEU A 78 -0.74 -3.81 -7.06
N SER A 79 0.20 -4.74 -6.98
CA SER A 79 -0.09 -6.17 -6.82
C SER A 79 -0.46 -6.51 -5.38
N GLY A 80 -1.17 -7.62 -5.18
CA GLY A 80 -1.46 -8.15 -3.84
C GLY A 80 -0.19 -8.46 -3.04
N TYR A 81 0.91 -8.84 -3.70
CA TYR A 81 2.22 -9.01 -3.07
C TYR A 81 2.74 -7.69 -2.48
N LEU A 82 2.76 -6.62 -3.28
CA LEU A 82 3.20 -5.30 -2.81
C LEU A 82 2.29 -4.79 -1.69
N LEU A 83 0.98 -4.88 -1.86
CA LEU A 83 0.00 -4.50 -0.84
C LEU A 83 0.25 -5.22 0.49
N ASN A 84 0.50 -6.54 0.45
CA ASN A 84 0.82 -7.33 1.65
C ASN A 84 2.12 -6.88 2.32
N LYS A 85 3.17 -6.57 1.54
CA LYS A 85 4.42 -6.07 2.11
C LYS A 85 4.24 -4.73 2.81
N ILE A 86 3.54 -3.77 2.18
CA ILE A 86 3.25 -2.47 2.78
C ILE A 86 2.45 -2.64 4.07
N SER A 87 1.42 -3.49 4.02
CA SER A 87 0.55 -3.84 5.14
C SER A 87 1.34 -4.39 6.34
N GLN A 88 2.33 -5.23 6.10
CA GLN A 88 3.23 -5.73 7.14
C GLN A 88 4.10 -4.62 7.76
N TYR A 89 4.53 -3.63 6.97
CA TYR A 89 5.32 -2.50 7.48
C TYR A 89 4.53 -1.59 8.41
N ILE A 90 3.26 -1.33 8.10
CA ILE A 90 2.38 -0.47 8.91
C ILE A 90 1.50 -1.24 9.89
N ARG A 91 1.59 -2.58 9.90
CA ARG A 91 0.80 -3.49 10.75
C ARG A 91 -0.72 -3.33 10.59
N ILE A 92 -1.17 -3.11 9.36
CA ILE A 92 -2.60 -3.00 9.00
C ILE A 92 -2.96 -4.11 8.04
N GLN A 93 -4.19 -4.62 8.13
CA GLN A 93 -4.63 -5.65 7.19
C GLN A 93 -4.64 -5.12 5.75
N PRO A 94 -4.20 -5.92 4.76
CA PRO A 94 -4.19 -5.52 3.36
C PRO A 94 -5.54 -5.02 2.82
N THR A 95 -6.63 -5.66 3.25
CA THR A 95 -8.00 -5.27 2.90
C THR A 95 -8.36 -3.87 3.39
N HIS A 96 -7.96 -3.51 4.62
CA HIS A 96 -8.18 -2.18 5.16
C HIS A 96 -7.28 -1.14 4.51
N LEU A 97 -6.02 -1.46 4.20
CA LEU A 97 -5.14 -0.56 3.46
C LEU A 97 -5.72 -0.25 2.07
N LEU A 98 -6.24 -1.26 1.37
CA LEU A 98 -6.89 -1.07 0.09
C LEU A 98 -8.15 -0.20 0.21
N GLN A 99 -8.98 -0.45 1.23
CA GLN A 99 -10.15 0.38 1.49
C GLN A 99 -9.76 1.83 1.77
N THR A 100 -8.74 2.08 2.59
CA THR A 100 -8.24 3.43 2.86
C THR A 100 -7.74 4.13 1.59
N ILE A 101 -7.12 3.41 0.66
CA ILE A 101 -6.71 3.98 -0.64
C ILE A 101 -7.95 4.40 -1.44
N GLU A 102 -9.01 3.60 -1.45
CA GLU A 102 -10.26 3.98 -2.11
C GLU A 102 -10.94 5.17 -1.41
N ASP A 103 -10.96 5.20 -0.07
CA ASP A 103 -11.51 6.30 0.71
C ASP A 103 -10.77 7.61 0.40
N ILE A 104 -9.44 7.59 0.30
CA ILE A 104 -8.61 8.76 -0.07
C ILE A 104 -9.00 9.31 -1.44
N LYS A 105 -9.34 8.47 -2.42
CA LYS A 105 -9.74 8.93 -3.76
C LYS A 105 -11.06 9.71 -3.73
N GLN A 106 -11.92 9.45 -2.75
CA GLN A 106 -13.24 10.05 -2.61
C GLN A 106 -13.29 11.16 -1.55
N ASP A 107 -12.40 11.13 -0.56
CA ASP A 107 -12.34 12.09 0.55
C ASP A 107 -11.25 13.15 0.33
N LEU A 108 -11.69 14.38 0.04
CA LEU A 108 -10.82 15.53 -0.17
C LEU A 108 -9.93 15.86 1.04
N LEU A 109 -10.40 15.62 2.27
CA LEU A 109 -9.61 15.87 3.48
C LEU A 109 -8.46 14.88 3.61
N MET A 110 -8.75 13.58 3.40
CA MET A 110 -7.70 12.55 3.40
C MET A 110 -6.71 12.76 2.24
N MET A 111 -7.21 13.12 1.05
CA MET A 111 -6.37 13.43 -0.11
C MET A 111 -5.43 14.60 0.18
N ASN A 112 -5.94 15.68 0.78
CA ASN A 112 -5.11 16.83 1.16
C ASN A 112 -4.01 16.47 2.16
N GLU A 113 -4.30 15.52 3.06
CA GLU A 113 -3.33 15.08 4.06
C GLU A 113 -2.15 14.34 3.43
N ILE A 114 -2.42 13.44 2.49
CA ILE A 114 -1.36 12.67 1.84
C ILE A 114 -0.66 13.44 0.71
N CYS A 115 -1.30 14.45 0.11
CA CYS A 115 -0.75 15.20 -1.03
C CYS A 115 0.57 15.90 -0.70
N VAL A 116 0.69 16.50 0.49
CA VAL A 116 1.96 17.11 0.94
C VAL A 116 3.06 16.06 1.08
N CYS A 117 2.71 14.87 1.57
CA CYS A 117 3.64 13.74 1.65
C CYS A 117 3.99 13.18 0.27
N ALA A 118 3.08 13.23 -0.71
CA ALA A 118 3.33 12.76 -2.07
C ALA A 118 4.46 13.56 -2.72
N PHE A 119 4.49 14.88 -2.54
CA PHE A 119 5.62 15.70 -2.98
C PHE A 119 6.93 15.32 -2.28
N GLY A 120 6.89 14.95 -1.00
CA GLY A 120 8.07 14.49 -0.26
C GLY A 120 8.61 13.17 -0.80
N VAL A 121 7.72 12.22 -1.09
CA VAL A 121 8.04 10.95 -1.75
C VAL A 121 8.67 11.21 -3.13
N VAL A 122 8.05 12.05 -3.96
CA VAL A 122 8.57 12.38 -5.30
C VAL A 122 9.95 13.04 -5.22
N ASN A 123 10.16 13.99 -4.31
CA ASN A 123 11.47 14.63 -4.11
C ASN A 123 12.56 13.63 -3.70
N PHE A 124 12.22 12.68 -2.82
CA PHE A 124 13.14 11.61 -2.47
C PHE A 124 13.47 10.73 -3.68
N ILE A 125 12.44 10.28 -4.42
CA ILE A 125 12.63 9.43 -5.60
C ILE A 125 13.48 10.14 -6.65
N HIS A 126 13.23 11.42 -6.91
CA HIS A 126 13.99 12.24 -7.84
C HIS A 126 15.46 12.29 -7.46
N ARG A 127 15.79 12.60 -6.21
CA ARG A 127 17.19 12.71 -5.78
C ARG A 127 17.92 11.37 -5.76
N LYS A 128 17.23 10.28 -5.43
CA LYS A 128 17.86 8.96 -5.27
C LYS A 128 17.93 8.16 -6.57
N TYR A 129 16.89 8.22 -7.39
CA TYR A 129 16.72 7.39 -8.59
C TYR A 129 16.68 8.19 -9.89
N ASN A 130 16.78 9.53 -9.83
CA ASN A 130 16.75 10.42 -11.00
C ASN A 130 15.48 10.27 -11.87
N THR A 131 14.35 10.01 -11.22
CA THR A 131 13.02 9.89 -11.85
C THR A 131 11.95 10.49 -10.94
N ASN A 132 10.83 10.90 -11.52
CA ASN A 132 9.65 11.35 -10.77
C ASN A 132 8.55 10.27 -10.73
N GLN A 133 8.77 9.13 -11.38
CA GLN A 133 7.80 8.04 -11.46
C GLN A 133 8.15 6.96 -10.45
N ILE A 134 7.19 6.60 -9.61
CA ILE A 134 7.38 5.57 -8.59
C ILE A 134 7.66 4.18 -9.18
N TRP A 135 7.14 3.92 -10.39
CA TRP A 135 7.29 2.66 -11.09
C TRP A 135 8.63 2.47 -11.81
N ASP A 136 9.42 3.54 -11.92
CA ASP A 136 10.78 3.50 -12.48
C ASP A 136 11.81 3.03 -11.45
N ILE A 137 11.41 2.90 -10.18
CA ILE A 137 12.26 2.37 -9.12
C ILE A 137 12.50 0.87 -9.38
N PRO A 138 13.76 0.40 -9.40
CA PRO A 138 14.09 -1.01 -9.67
C PRO A 138 13.41 -1.99 -8.71
N ASP A 139 13.36 -1.63 -7.42
CA ASP A 139 12.61 -2.35 -6.40
C ASP A 139 11.89 -1.37 -5.47
N VAL A 140 10.58 -1.26 -5.66
CA VAL A 140 9.70 -0.39 -4.86
C VAL A 140 9.72 -0.77 -3.38
N ILE A 141 10.00 -2.03 -3.02
CA ILE A 141 10.05 -2.47 -1.62
C ILE A 141 11.18 -1.76 -0.86
N GLN A 142 12.24 -1.32 -1.55
CA GLN A 142 13.32 -0.56 -0.94
C GLN A 142 12.83 0.75 -0.32
N LEU A 143 11.75 1.36 -0.83
CA LEU A 143 11.18 2.57 -0.22
C LEU A 143 10.76 2.36 1.23
N PHE A 144 10.48 1.12 1.63
CA PHE A 144 10.05 0.75 2.97
C PHE A 144 11.21 0.33 3.90
N GLU A 145 12.44 0.31 3.40
CA GLU A 145 13.63 0.15 4.23
C GLU A 145 13.75 1.31 5.22
N THR A 146 14.19 1.02 6.46
CA THR A 146 14.24 2.00 7.55
C THR A 146 14.95 3.30 7.17
N ASN A 147 16.08 3.22 6.46
CA ASN A 147 16.85 4.41 6.07
C ASN A 147 16.08 5.24 5.02
N ASN A 148 15.50 4.58 4.02
CA ASN A 148 14.78 5.26 2.95
C ASN A 148 13.49 5.89 3.48
N LEU A 149 12.73 5.16 4.32
CA LEU A 149 11.56 5.72 5.00
C LEU A 149 11.92 6.96 5.81
N HIS A 150 13.01 6.91 6.58
CA HIS A 150 13.41 8.06 7.38
C HIS A 150 13.78 9.27 6.53
N ASP A 151 14.44 9.08 5.39
CA ASP A 151 14.76 10.17 4.47
C ASP A 151 13.52 10.72 3.75
N ILE A 152 12.55 9.87 3.42
CA ILE A 152 11.25 10.29 2.89
C ILE A 152 10.48 11.10 3.95
N GLU A 153 10.47 10.65 5.20
CA GLU A 153 9.85 11.36 6.32
C GLU A 153 10.45 12.77 6.48
N LYS A 154 11.78 12.91 6.37
CA LYS A 154 12.44 14.23 6.40
C LYS A 154 11.95 15.14 5.29
N GLU A 155 11.84 14.65 4.05
CA GLU A 155 11.30 15.43 2.93
C GLU A 155 9.86 15.88 3.19
N CYS A 156 9.04 14.98 3.72
CA CYS A 156 7.66 15.31 4.09
C CYS A 156 7.61 16.42 5.16
N ILE A 157 8.47 16.37 6.18
CA ILE A 157 8.56 17.39 7.22
C ILE A 157 9.00 18.75 6.64
N ILE A 158 10.01 18.75 5.77
CA ILE A 158 10.51 19.97 5.12
C ILE A 158 9.37 20.65 4.35
N LEU A 159 8.64 19.88 3.56
CA LEU A 159 7.53 20.40 2.75
C LEU A 159 6.33 20.83 3.59
N GLN A 160 5.99 20.08 4.66
CA GLN A 160 4.94 20.47 5.60
C GLN A 160 5.26 21.84 6.21
N LYS A 161 6.48 22.08 6.67
CA LYS A 161 6.93 23.37 7.23
C LYS A 161 6.97 24.48 6.18
N ALA A 162 7.34 24.16 4.94
CA ALA A 162 7.38 25.13 3.85
C ALA A 162 5.97 25.53 3.37
N SER A 163 4.99 24.64 3.52
CA SER A 163 3.60 24.88 3.12
C SER A 163 2.95 26.01 3.96
N PRO A 164 1.98 26.75 3.39
CA PRO A 164 1.25 27.79 4.12
C PRO A 164 0.61 27.30 5.42
N ARG A 165 0.17 26.02 5.46
CA ARG A 165 -0.40 25.39 6.66
C ARG A 165 0.65 25.15 7.77
N GLY A 166 1.88 24.79 7.42
CA GLY A 166 2.97 24.61 8.40
C GLY A 166 3.45 25.91 9.04
N ARG A 167 3.33 27.04 8.34
CA ARG A 167 3.69 28.37 8.88
C ARG A 167 2.70 28.90 9.93
N ILE A 168 1.46 28.38 9.96
CA ILE A 168 0.44 28.81 10.94
C ILE A 168 0.74 28.21 12.32
N VAL A 169 1.29 26.99 12.38
CA VAL A 169 1.65 26.34 13.65
C VAL A 169 2.90 26.96 14.29
N GLY A 170 3.78 27.56 13.48
CA GLY A 170 5.03 28.20 13.96
C GLY A 170 4.90 29.68 14.36
N LYS A 171 3.69 30.26 14.36
CA LYS A 171 3.45 31.69 14.66
C LYS A 171 2.50 31.93 15.84
N GLN A 172 2.36 30.97 16.74
CA GLN A 172 1.71 31.19 18.03
C GLN A 172 2.72 31.04 19.15
N PHE A 173 3.55 32.07 19.32
CA PHE A 173 4.22 32.44 20.57
C PHE A 173 4.26 33.97 20.63
#